data_AF-A0A699UCY2-F1
#
_entry.id   AF-A0A699UCY2-F1
#
_cell.length_a   1.000
_cell.length_b   1.000
_cell.length_c   1.000
_cell.angle_alpha   90.00
_cell.angle_beta   90.00
_cell.angle_gamma   90.00
#
_symmetry.space_group_name_H-M   'P 1'
#
loop_
_entity.id
_entity.type
_entity.pdbx_description
1 polymer ?
#
loop_
_entity_poly.entity_id
_entity_poly.type
_entity_poly.pdbx_seq_one_letter_code
_entity_poly.pdbx_strand_id
1 'polypeptide(L)'
;MVGQTKARKAAGVIVQMVKEGKIASRVVLLAAQPGTGKTAIAMGMAKSIGLETPFAMLAGSELFSLEMSKTEALMQACRKAIGVRIKEETEVMEGEVVEIQIDRPALLGAVSKTGKLTLKTTEMEI
;
A
#
# COMPACT_ATOMS: atom_id res chain seq x y z
N MET A 1 2.90 -12.96 9.66
CA MET A 1 3.34 -14.00 8.69
C MET A 1 3.79 -15.22 9.47
N VAL A 2 3.35 -16.41 9.07
CA VAL A 2 3.69 -17.68 9.73
C VAL A 2 4.43 -18.58 8.73
N GLY A 3 5.43 -19.32 9.18
CA GLY A 3 6.26 -20.18 8.32
C GLY A 3 7.19 -19.42 7.36
N GLN A 4 7.59 -20.09 6.27
CA GLN A 4 8.51 -19.57 5.23
C GLN A 4 9.80 -18.94 5.79
N THR A 5 10.41 -19.57 6.81
CA THR A 5 11.51 -18.99 7.60
C THR A 5 12.71 -18.58 6.73
N LYS A 6 13.11 -19.44 5.78
CA LYS A 6 14.22 -19.13 4.84
C LYS A 6 13.90 -17.93 3.96
N ALA A 7 12.71 -17.90 3.36
CA ALA A 7 12.29 -16.82 2.47
C ALA A 7 12.12 -15.49 3.23
N ARG A 8 11.57 -15.53 4.45
CA ARG A 8 11.47 -14.35 5.33
C ARG A 8 12.83 -13.82 5.75
N LYS A 9 13.78 -14.70 6.07
CA LYS A 9 15.15 -14.31 6.41
C LYS A 9 15.83 -13.63 5.22
N ALA A 10 15.73 -14.20 4.02
CA ALA A 10 16.26 -13.59 2.79
C ALA A 10 15.59 -12.23 2.48
N ALA A 11 14.26 -12.16 2.59
CA ALA A 11 13.50 -10.92 2.42
C ALA A 11 13.93 -9.84 3.44
N GLY A 12 14.21 -10.21 4.68
CA GLY A 12 14.71 -9.30 5.71
C GLY A 12 16.07 -8.69 5.36
N VAL A 13 17.00 -9.49 4.83
CA VAL A 13 18.30 -8.99 4.36
C VAL A 13 18.11 -7.99 3.21
N ILE A 14 17.19 -8.27 2.27
CA ILE A 14 16.88 -7.34 1.17
C ILE A 14 16.30 -6.03 1.70
N VAL A 15 15.32 -6.08 2.61
CA VAL A 15 14.73 -4.88 3.22
C VAL A 15 15.81 -4.04 3.90
N GLN A 16 16.75 -4.69 4.61
CA GLN A 16 17.84 -4.00 5.27
C GLN A 16 18.81 -3.34 4.28
N MET A 17 19.17 -4.05 3.20
CA MET A 17 20.00 -3.47 2.12
C MET A 17 19.33 -2.26 1.46
N VAL A 18 18.00 -2.28 1.30
CA VAL A 18 17.23 -1.14 0.78
C VAL A 18 17.25 0.04 1.77
N LYS A 19 17.01 -0.20 3.06
CA LYS A 19 17.06 0.85 4.09
C LYS A 19 18.44 1.49 4.23
N GLU A 20 19.49 0.71 4.08
CA GLU A 20 20.88 1.18 4.12
C GLU A 20 21.32 1.84 2.80
N GLY A 21 20.47 1.89 1.77
CA GLY A 21 20.79 2.48 0.47
C GLY A 21 21.87 1.72 -0.32
N LYS A 22 22.22 0.49 0.09
CA LYS A 22 23.28 -0.34 -0.54
C LYS A 22 22.86 -0.96 -1.86
N ILE A 23 21.56 -0.95 -2.17
CA ILE A 23 21.00 -1.49 -3.41
C ILE A 23 20.08 -0.45 -4.04
N ALA A 24 20.36 -0.14 -5.31
CA ALA A 24 19.46 0.56 -6.21
C ALA A 24 19.29 -0.26 -7.50
N SER A 25 18.13 -0.13 -8.15
CA SER A 25 17.86 -0.71 -9.49
C SER A 25 18.10 -2.22 -9.61
N ARG A 26 17.76 -2.99 -8.57
CA ARG A 26 17.81 -4.46 -8.61
C ARG A 26 16.42 -5.07 -8.58
N VAL A 27 16.27 -6.18 -9.28
CA VAL A 27 15.04 -6.97 -9.31
C VAL A 27 15.20 -8.19 -8.40
N VAL A 28 14.17 -8.45 -7.59
CA VAL A 28 14.08 -9.63 -6.75
C VAL A 28 12.99 -10.53 -7.30
N LEU A 29 13.34 -11.77 -7.66
CA LEU A 29 12.40 -12.76 -8.15
C LEU A 29 12.02 -13.73 -7.02
N LEU A 30 10.72 -13.85 -6.73
CA LEU A 30 10.18 -14.84 -5.80
C LEU A 30 9.56 -15.99 -6.60
N ALA A 31 10.24 -17.14 -6.68
CA ALA A 31 9.76 -18.34 -7.38
C ALA A 31 9.39 -19.46 -6.39
N ALA A 32 8.20 -20.05 -6.55
CA ALA A 32 7.76 -21.27 -5.84
C ALA A 32 6.39 -21.74 -6.42
N GLN A 33 5.76 -22.76 -5.83
CA GLN A 33 4.39 -23.19 -6.19
C GLN A 33 3.30 -22.16 -5.84
N PRO A 34 2.12 -22.17 -6.49
CA PRO A 34 0.96 -21.36 -6.10
C PRO A 34 0.57 -21.57 -4.62
N GLY A 35 -0.02 -20.57 -3.98
CA GLY A 35 -0.47 -20.66 -2.57
C GLY A 35 0.64 -20.59 -1.50
N THR A 36 1.92 -20.53 -1.87
CA THR A 36 3.06 -20.53 -0.92
C THR A 36 3.37 -19.16 -0.28
N GLY A 37 2.55 -18.13 -0.52
CA GLY A 37 2.67 -16.83 0.14
C GLY A 37 3.67 -15.83 -0.47
N LYS A 38 4.00 -15.93 -1.77
CA LYS A 38 4.92 -14.98 -2.44
C LYS A 38 4.45 -13.54 -2.35
N THR A 39 3.18 -13.30 -2.69
CA THR A 39 2.56 -11.97 -2.61
C THR A 39 2.53 -11.46 -1.18
N ALA A 40 2.29 -12.34 -0.20
CA ALA A 40 2.33 -11.99 1.22
C ALA A 40 3.74 -11.59 1.69
N ILE A 41 4.79 -12.27 1.20
CA ILE A 41 6.18 -11.87 1.46
C ILE A 41 6.47 -10.50 0.85
N ALA A 42 6.10 -10.26 -0.41
CA ALA A 42 6.31 -8.98 -1.08
C ALA A 42 5.61 -7.82 -0.36
N MET A 43 4.34 -8.00 0.04
CA MET A 43 3.61 -7.01 0.84
C MET A 43 4.25 -6.80 2.22
N GLY A 44 4.75 -7.86 2.85
CA GLY A 44 5.48 -7.78 4.12
C GLY A 44 6.77 -6.97 4.00
N MET A 45 7.52 -7.15 2.91
CA MET A 45 8.72 -6.36 2.61
C MET A 45 8.37 -4.88 2.44
N ALA A 46 7.36 -4.57 1.64
CA ALA A 46 6.91 -3.20 1.39
C ALA A 46 6.54 -2.47 2.69
N LYS A 47 5.68 -3.08 3.52
CA LYS A 47 5.30 -2.53 4.83
C LYS A 47 6.48 -2.37 5.79
N SER A 48 7.50 -3.22 5.66
CA SER A 48 8.69 -3.17 6.52
C SER A 48 9.67 -2.07 6.13
N ILE A 49 9.69 -1.63 4.86
CA ILE A 49 10.53 -0.52 4.39
C ILE A 49 10.04 0.79 5.00
N GLY A 50 8.72 1.04 4.93
CA GLY A 50 8.06 2.16 5.59
C GLY A 50 6.56 2.17 5.31
N LEU A 51 5.76 2.69 6.25
CA LEU A 51 4.30 2.83 6.09
C LEU A 51 3.94 3.78 4.94
N GLU A 52 4.81 4.76 4.68
CA GLU A 52 4.64 5.78 3.63
C GLU A 52 5.35 5.43 2.33
N THR A 53 6.01 4.26 2.24
CA THR A 53 6.69 3.86 1.01
C THR A 53 5.65 3.36 0.01
N PRO A 54 5.52 3.98 -1.18
CA PRO A 54 4.56 3.54 -2.17
C PRO A 54 4.87 2.13 -2.66
N PHE A 55 3.83 1.30 -2.76
CA PHE A 55 3.92 -0.06 -3.29
C PHE A 55 2.89 -0.24 -4.39
N ALA A 56 3.36 -0.41 -5.63
CA ALA A 56 2.49 -0.67 -6.78
C ALA A 56 2.43 -2.19 -7.04
N MET A 57 1.23 -2.76 -6.95
CA MET A 57 0.96 -4.11 -7.43
C MET A 57 0.51 -4.03 -8.88
N LEU A 58 1.10 -4.86 -9.75
CA LEU A 58 0.77 -4.94 -11.17
C LEU A 58 0.68 -6.42 -11.57
N ALA A 59 -0.40 -6.79 -12.25
CA ALA A 59 -0.52 -8.07 -12.92
C ALA A 59 0.01 -7.97 -14.35
N GLY A 60 0.72 -8.99 -14.83
CA GLY A 60 1.30 -8.97 -16.18
C GLY A 60 0.26 -8.82 -17.29
N SER A 61 -0.98 -9.27 -17.06
CA SER A 61 -2.11 -9.08 -17.98
C SER A 61 -2.53 -7.62 -18.11
N GLU A 62 -2.32 -6.78 -17.10
CA GLU A 62 -2.67 -5.35 -17.12
C GLU A 62 -1.77 -4.55 -18.07
N LEU A 63 -0.60 -5.10 -18.46
CA LEU A 63 0.28 -4.47 -19.44
C LEU A 63 -0.25 -4.55 -20.88
N PHE A 64 -1.20 -5.46 -21.14
CA PHE A 64 -1.77 -5.67 -22.47
C PHE A 64 -3.09 -4.90 -22.57
N SER A 65 -3.00 -3.64 -22.98
CA SER A 65 -4.17 -2.79 -23.27
C SER A 65 -4.23 -2.42 -24.75
N LEU A 66 -5.44 -2.20 -25.25
CA LEU A 66 -5.68 -1.61 -26.58
C LEU A 66 -5.60 -0.08 -26.55
N GLU A 67 -5.79 0.53 -25.37
CA GLU A 67 -5.87 1.99 -25.20
C GLU A 67 -4.48 2.63 -25.06
N MET A 68 -3.47 1.87 -24.62
CA MET A 68 -2.13 2.39 -24.37
C MET A 68 -1.03 1.40 -24.75
N SER A 69 0.16 1.92 -25.05
CA SER A 69 1.31 1.09 -25.37
C SER A 69 1.84 0.33 -24.14
N LYS A 70 2.41 -0.86 -24.37
CA LYS A 70 3.06 -1.67 -23.32
C LYS A 70 4.14 -0.89 -22.55
N THR A 71 4.91 -0.06 -23.26
CA THR A 71 5.96 0.78 -22.67
C THR A 71 5.37 1.86 -21.76
N GLU A 72 4.26 2.48 -22.18
CA GLU A 72 3.59 3.51 -21.38
C GLU A 72 2.95 2.91 -20.13
N ALA A 73 2.30 1.75 -20.24
CA ALA A 73 1.74 1.02 -19.10
C ALA A 73 2.83 0.69 -18.06
N LEU A 74 4.01 0.24 -18.50
CA LEU A 74 5.13 -0.07 -17.61
C LEU A 74 5.73 1.20 -16.99
N MET A 75 5.90 2.28 -17.76
CA MET A 75 6.35 3.58 -17.26
C MET A 75 5.43 4.09 -16.15
N GLN A 76 4.12 4.03 -16.35
CA GLN A 76 3.14 4.45 -15.34
C GLN A 76 3.20 3.60 -14.08
N ALA A 77 3.34 2.28 -14.22
CA ALA A 77 3.51 1.39 -13.07
C ALA A 77 4.76 1.74 -12.26
N CYS A 78 5.90 2.01 -12.92
CA CYS A 78 7.12 2.45 -12.26
C CYS A 78 6.94 3.80 -11.57
N ARG A 79 6.29 4.79 -12.20
CA ARG A 79 6.02 6.11 -11.59
C ARG A 79 5.15 6.00 -10.35
N LYS A 80 4.13 5.14 -10.35
CA LYS A 80 3.28 4.88 -9.17
C LYS A 80 4.05 4.28 -7.99
N ALA A 81 5.18 3.61 -8.25
CA ALA A 81 6.03 3.03 -7.22
C ALA A 81 7.12 3.99 -6.68
N ILE A 82 7.19 5.22 -7.19
CA ILE A 82 8.17 6.24 -6.76
C ILE A 82 7.44 7.30 -5.93
N GLY A 83 7.90 7.51 -4.70
CA GLY A 83 7.33 8.49 -3.79
C GLY A 83 8.26 9.69 -3.61
N VAL A 84 7.69 10.90 -3.67
CA VAL A 84 8.38 12.14 -3.31
C VAL A 84 7.76 12.64 -2.00
N ARG A 85 8.58 12.86 -0.98
CA ARG A 85 8.12 13.36 0.32
C ARG A 85 8.32 14.87 0.38
N ILE A 86 7.22 15.60 0.49
CA ILE A 86 7.20 17.04 0.69
C ILE A 86 6.71 17.29 2.12
N LYS A 87 7.38 18.17 2.85
CA LYS A 87 6.96 18.59 4.19
C LYS A 87 6.13 19.86 4.07
N GLU A 88 4.96 19.86 4.68
CA GLU A 88 4.01 20.98 4.70
C GLU A 88 3.33 21.03 6.07
N GLU A 89 2.93 22.22 6.49
CA GLU A 89 2.12 22.42 7.70
C GLU A 89 0.64 22.28 7.33
N THR A 90 -0.09 21.40 8.04
CA THR A 90 -1.51 21.19 7.82
C THR A 90 -2.26 21.16 9.14
N GLU A 91 -3.49 21.68 9.13
CA GLU A 91 -4.40 21.57 10.27
C GLU A 91 -4.90 20.12 10.38
N VAL A 92 -4.79 19.53 11.57
CA VAL A 92 -5.25 18.17 11.86
C VAL A 92 -6.35 18.21 12.92
N MET A 93 -7.41 17.43 12.72
CA MET A 93 -8.47 17.25 13.71
C MET A 93 -8.17 16.00 14.55
N GLU A 94 -8.03 16.16 15.86
CA GLU A 94 -7.80 15.07 16.81
C GLU A 94 -9.00 14.94 17.77
N GLY A 95 -9.40 13.70 18.07
CA GLY A 95 -10.49 13.42 19.01
C GLY A 95 -10.80 11.92 19.14
N GLU A 96 -11.49 11.55 20.22
CA GLU A 96 -11.97 10.20 20.46
C GLU A 96 -13.21 9.91 19.60
N VAL A 97 -13.19 8.77 18.91
CA VAL A 97 -14.34 8.32 18.11
C VAL A 97 -15.43 7.77 19.01
N VAL A 98 -16.55 8.48 19.12
CA VAL A 98 -17.71 8.07 19.92
C VAL A 98 -18.70 7.26 19.09
N GLU A 99 -18.90 7.67 17.83
CA GLU A 99 -19.88 7.03 16.95
C GLU A 99 -19.44 7.06 15.49
N ILE A 100 -19.64 5.94 14.79
CA ILE A 100 -19.47 5.81 13.33
C ILE A 100 -20.78 5.28 12.74
N GLN A 101 -21.44 6.11 11.93
CA GLN A 101 -22.61 5.70 11.14
C GLN A 101 -22.20 5.65 9.66
N ILE A 102 -22.50 4.55 8.98
CA ILE A 102 -22.22 4.38 7.55
C ILE A 102 -23.54 4.05 6.85
N ASP A 103 -24.01 4.97 6.02
CA ASP A 103 -25.18 4.77 5.18
C ASP A 103 -24.75 4.04 3.91
N ARG A 104 -25.11 2.75 3.85
CA ARG A 104 -24.96 1.97 2.63
C ARG A 104 -26.30 1.92 1.90
N PRO A 105 -26.44 2.56 0.71
CA PRO A 105 -27.66 2.43 -0.07
C PRO A 105 -27.89 0.97 -0.46
N ALA A 106 -29.14 0.50 -0.35
CA ALA A 106 -29.54 -0.89 -0.61
C ALA A 106 -29.50 -1.27 -2.11
N LEU A 107 -29.44 -0.27 -3.00
CA LEU A 107 -29.44 -0.47 -4.44
C LEU A 107 -28.00 -0.51 -4.98
N LEU A 108 -27.65 -1.65 -5.59
CA LEU A 108 -26.42 -1.82 -6.37
C LEU A 108 -26.42 -0.84 -7.55
N GLY A 109 -25.70 0.27 -7.42
CA GLY A 109 -25.41 1.16 -8.56
C GLY A 109 -25.67 2.66 -8.37
N ALA A 110 -26.16 3.13 -7.22
CA ALA A 110 -26.32 4.57 -6.99
C ALA A 110 -25.93 4.99 -5.57
N VAL A 111 -25.09 6.03 -5.52
CA VAL A 111 -24.58 6.78 -4.35
C VAL A 111 -23.36 6.14 -3.66
N SER A 112 -22.26 6.91 -3.66
CA SER A 112 -21.07 6.68 -2.84
C SER A 112 -21.47 6.53 -1.37
N LYS A 113 -20.86 5.60 -0.64
CA LYS A 113 -21.11 5.40 0.80
C LYS A 113 -20.99 6.74 1.53
N THR A 114 -22.07 7.22 2.13
CA THR A 114 -22.08 8.38 3.02
C THR A 114 -22.05 7.92 4.46
N GLY A 115 -21.65 8.79 5.40
CA GLY A 115 -21.61 8.43 6.81
C GLY A 115 -21.34 9.63 7.70
N LYS A 116 -21.61 9.45 9.00
CA LYS A 116 -21.38 10.44 10.05
C LYS A 116 -20.37 9.90 11.05
N LEU A 117 -19.35 10.70 11.37
CA LEU A 117 -18.34 10.41 12.39
C LEU A 117 -18.49 11.44 13.52
N THR A 118 -18.74 10.99 14.74
CA THR A 118 -18.84 11.86 15.91
C THR A 118 -17.56 11.74 16.74
N LEU A 119 -16.80 12.84 16.85
CA LEU A 119 -15.57 12.94 17.63
C LEU A 119 -15.82 13.74 18.91
N LYS A 120 -15.22 13.35 20.04
CA LYS A 120 -15.20 14.14 21.28
C LYS A 120 -13.77 14.37 21.76
N THR A 121 -13.51 15.49 22.41
CA THR A 121 -12.23 15.78 23.10
C THR A 121 -12.52 16.09 24.57
N THR A 122 -11.51 15.92 25.43
CA THR A 122 -11.64 16.18 26.87
C THR A 122 -11.81 17.67 27.23
N GLU A 123 -11.46 18.58 26.33
CA GLU A 123 -11.47 20.04 26.55
C GLU A 123 -12.61 20.77 25.82
N MET A 124 -13.40 20.06 25.01
CA MET A 124 -14.49 20.63 24.22
C MET A 124 -15.85 20.20 24.78
N GLU A 125 -16.05 20.50 26.07
CA GLU A 125 -17.37 20.70 26.66
C GLU A 125 -17.49 22.16 27.10
N ILE A 126 -18.01 23.02 26.23
CA ILE A 126 -18.98 24.11 26.56
C ILE A 126 -19.89 24.28 25.34
#